data_AF-A0A2T7C9R7-F1
#
_entry.id   AF-A0A2T7C9R7-F1
#
_cell.length_a   1.000
_cell.length_b   1.000
_cell.length_c   1.000
_cell.angle_alpha   90.00
_cell.angle_beta   90.00
_cell.angle_gamma   90.00
#
_symmetry.space_group_name_H-M   'P 1'
#
loop_
_entity.id
_entity.type
_entity.pdbx_description
1 polymer ?
#
loop_
_entity_poly.entity_id
_entity_poly.type
_entity_poly.pdbx_seq_one_letter_code
_entity_poly.pdbx_strand_id
1 'polypeptide(L)'
;MDKKQQLLLYTAATHRLLSMMAMVIQSRKRKRREPVETITYAPIEERDRMRIEYLNNKIWKNDVTYVNMLRLNRASFFRFCKLFRDRGLLQVHLCVEPQVAMFLNTVGHNVRNRLT
;
A
#
# COMPACT_ATOMS: atom_id res chain seq x y z
N MET A 1 50.38 6.88 -38.44
CA MET A 1 50.14 6.78 -36.99
C MET A 1 51.23 5.91 -36.40
N ASP A 2 52.07 6.47 -35.53
CA ASP A 2 53.13 5.70 -34.88
C ASP A 2 52.52 4.66 -33.92
N LYS A 3 53.08 3.44 -33.86
CA LYS A 3 52.54 2.33 -33.05
C LYS A 3 52.42 2.73 -31.57
N LYS A 4 53.30 3.61 -31.10
CA LYS A 4 53.27 4.19 -29.75
C LYS A 4 52.06 5.10 -29.52
N GLN A 5 51.65 5.88 -30.52
CA GLN A 5 50.48 6.76 -30.45
C GLN A 5 49.17 5.95 -30.45
N GLN A 6 49.10 4.88 -31.25
CA GLN A 6 47.97 3.95 -31.19
C GLN A 6 47.86 3.28 -29.82
N LEU A 7 48.99 2.81 -29.27
CA LEU A 7 48.99 2.19 -27.94
C LEU A 7 48.45 3.16 -26.88
N LEU A 8 48.95 4.41 -26.86
CA LEU A 8 48.49 5.44 -25.92
C LEU A 8 46.99 5.76 -26.02
N LEU A 9 46.46 5.80 -27.25
CA LEU A 9 45.01 5.99 -27.48
C LEU A 9 44.19 4.82 -26.92
N TYR A 10 44.66 3.59 -27.12
CA TYR A 10 44.00 2.41 -26.56
C TYR A 10 44.04 2.41 -25.03
N THR A 11 45.18 2.76 -24.41
CA THR A 11 45.27 2.85 -22.94
C THR A 11 44.38 3.94 -22.37
N ALA A 12 44.29 5.09 -23.04
CA ALA A 12 43.40 6.17 -22.62
C ALA A 12 41.92 5.77 -22.73
N ALA A 13 41.56 5.07 -23.82
CA ALA A 13 40.20 4.57 -24.04
C ALA A 13 39.81 3.51 -23.00
N THR A 14 40.68 2.54 -22.72
CA THR A 14 40.40 1.49 -21.72
C THR A 14 40.27 2.06 -20.32
N HIS A 15 41.13 3.00 -19.94
CA HIS A 15 41.05 3.67 -18.65
C HIS A 15 39.72 4.42 -18.48
N ARG A 16 39.24 5.12 -19.53
CA ARG A 16 37.92 5.78 -19.50
C ARG A 16 36.77 4.79 -19.36
N LEU A 17 36.81 3.66 -20.05
CA LEU A 17 35.77 2.63 -19.95
C LEU A 17 35.72 2.01 -18.55
N LEU A 18 36.89 1.74 -17.97
CA LEU A 18 37.03 1.22 -16.60
C LEU A 18 36.49 2.22 -15.56
N SER A 19 36.84 3.50 -15.69
CA SER A 19 36.36 4.53 -14.76
C SER A 19 34.85 4.75 -14.87
N MET A 20 34.29 4.73 -16.08
CA MET A 20 32.84 4.78 -16.30
C MET A 20 32.13 3.58 -15.67
N MET A 21 32.66 2.36 -15.86
CA MET A 21 32.08 1.16 -15.25
C MET A 21 32.15 1.18 -13.73
N ALA A 22 33.26 1.64 -13.15
CA ALA A 22 33.40 1.81 -11.71
C ALA A 22 32.35 2.78 -11.15
N MET A 23 32.13 3.92 -11.81
CA MET A 23 31.10 4.89 -11.41
C MET A 23 29.68 4.31 -11.47
N VAL A 24 29.34 3.56 -12.53
CA VAL A 24 28.02 2.91 -12.66
C VAL A 24 27.80 1.89 -11.55
N ILE A 25 28.81 1.07 -11.23
CA ILE A 25 28.73 0.07 -10.16
C ILE A 25 28.55 0.76 -8.80
N GLN A 26 29.32 1.81 -8.51
CA GLN A 26 29.20 2.56 -7.27
C GLN A 26 27.83 3.24 -7.13
N SER A 27 27.31 3.85 -8.20
CA SER A 27 25.99 4.47 -8.23
C SER A 27 24.87 3.45 -7.96
N ARG A 28 24.95 2.27 -8.59
CA ARG A 28 24.00 1.17 -8.32
C ARG A 28 24.11 0.63 -6.88
N LYS A 29 25.32 0.52 -6.34
CA LYS A 29 25.53 0.13 -4.93
C LYS A 29 24.98 1.17 -3.96
N ARG A 30 25.15 2.47 -4.24
CA ARG A 30 24.59 3.56 -3.43
C ARG A 30 23.06 3.52 -3.44
N LYS A 31 22.41 3.40 -4.60
CA LYS A 31 20.95 3.25 -4.70
C LYS A 31 20.40 2.03 -3.96
N ARG A 32 21.15 0.92 -3.91
CA ARG A 32 20.77 -0.26 -3.11
C ARG A 32 20.97 -0.08 -1.61
N ARG A 33 21.87 0.81 -1.20
CA ARG A 33 22.24 1.05 0.19
C ARG A 33 21.46 2.17 0.85
N GLU A 34 20.84 3.06 0.09
CA GLU A 34 19.88 4.01 0.66
C GLU A 34 18.75 3.19 1.27
N PRO A 35 18.69 3.08 2.61
CA PRO A 35 17.58 2.42 3.26
C PRO A 35 16.39 3.30 2.93
N VAL A 36 15.43 2.76 2.18
CA VAL A 36 14.09 3.36 2.18
C VAL A 36 13.70 3.35 3.65
N GLU A 37 13.54 4.51 4.27
CA GLU A 37 13.14 4.59 5.67
C GLU A 37 11.88 3.75 5.83
N THR A 38 12.02 2.62 6.52
CA THR A 38 10.89 1.76 6.81
C THR A 38 9.94 2.60 7.63
N ILE A 39 8.70 2.77 7.16
CA ILE A 39 7.68 3.49 7.92
C ILE A 39 7.55 2.78 9.27
N THR A 40 8.08 3.39 10.33
CA THR A 40 7.94 2.90 11.69
C THR A 40 6.47 3.08 12.08
N TYR A 41 5.72 2.00 11.98
CA TYR A 41 4.34 1.96 12.40
C TYR A 41 4.27 2.15 13.92
N ALA A 42 3.46 3.12 14.38
CA ALA A 42 3.07 3.24 15.79
C ALA A 42 2.52 1.89 16.32
N PRO A 43 2.58 1.61 17.64
CA PRO A 43 2.18 0.33 18.23
C PRO A 43 0.90 -0.21 17.59
N ILE A 44 1.04 -1.34 16.90
CA ILE A 44 -0.03 -1.91 16.07
C ILE A 44 -1.23 -2.26 16.96
N GLU A 45 -0.95 -2.72 18.18
CA GLU A 45 -1.96 -3.15 19.16
C GLU A 45 -2.91 -2.02 19.59
N GLU A 46 -2.41 -0.87 20.03
CA GLU A 46 -3.28 0.23 20.49
C GLU A 46 -4.14 0.76 19.34
N ARG A 47 -3.57 0.81 18.13
CA ARG A 47 -4.29 1.21 16.92
C ARG A 47 -5.38 0.20 16.55
N ASP A 48 -5.08 -1.09 16.61
CA ASP A 48 -6.03 -2.15 16.31
C ASP A 48 -7.14 -2.19 17.37
N ARG A 49 -6.80 -1.94 18.64
CA ARG A 49 -7.78 -1.75 19.72
C ARG A 49 -8.73 -0.59 19.44
N MET A 50 -8.20 0.60 19.14
CA MET A 50 -9.02 1.77 18.78
C MET A 50 -9.89 1.50 17.56
N ARG A 51 -9.37 0.74 16.58
CA ARG A 51 -10.11 0.37 15.37
C ARG A 51 -11.26 -0.58 15.68
N ILE A 52 -11.01 -1.63 16.46
CA ILE A 52 -12.03 -2.60 16.88
C ILE A 52 -13.09 -1.90 17.73
N GLU A 53 -12.68 -1.04 18.66
CA GLU A 53 -13.59 -0.25 19.49
C GLU A 53 -14.46 0.69 18.64
N TYR A 54 -13.88 1.39 17.68
CA TYR A 54 -14.62 2.23 16.73
C TYR A 54 -15.67 1.41 15.97
N LEU A 55 -15.28 0.23 15.45
CA LEU A 55 -16.20 -0.63 14.70
C LEU A 55 -17.36 -1.11 15.58
N ASN A 56 -17.05 -1.55 16.81
CA ASN A 56 -18.06 -2.01 17.75
C ASN A 56 -19.03 -0.89 18.12
N ASN A 57 -18.52 0.31 18.43
CA ASN A 57 -19.32 1.43 18.90
C ASN A 57 -20.08 2.17 17.80
N LYS A 58 -19.46 2.36 16.62
CA LYS A 58 -20.06 3.14 15.53
C LYS A 58 -20.81 2.28 14.54
N ILE A 59 -20.33 1.07 14.26
CA ILE A 59 -20.91 0.24 13.21
C ILE A 59 -21.82 -0.83 13.81
N TRP A 60 -21.42 -1.49 14.90
CA TRP A 60 -22.11 -2.72 15.37
C TRP A 60 -23.06 -2.50 16.56
N LYS A 61 -23.23 -1.27 17.04
CA LYS A 61 -23.99 -0.97 18.27
C LYS A 61 -25.48 -1.28 18.20
N ASN A 62 -26.17 -0.88 17.11
CA ASN A 62 -27.62 -1.07 16.92
C ASN A 62 -27.96 -1.23 15.43
N ASP A 63 -29.04 -1.95 15.11
CA ASP A 63 -29.45 -2.20 13.72
C ASP A 63 -29.83 -0.91 12.96
N VAL A 64 -30.44 0.07 13.65
CA VAL A 64 -30.72 1.42 13.10
C VAL A 64 -29.41 2.13 12.73
N THR A 65 -28.40 2.04 13.60
CA THR A 65 -27.07 2.60 13.36
C THR A 65 -26.39 1.91 12.18
N TYR A 66 -26.59 0.60 12.02
CA TYR A 66 -26.07 -0.19 10.89
C TYR A 66 -26.55 0.37 9.54
N VAL A 67 -27.86 0.58 9.40
CA VAL A 67 -28.46 1.13 8.17
C VAL A 67 -28.00 2.58 7.96
N ASN A 68 -27.98 3.39 9.01
CA ASN A 68 -27.57 4.79 8.90
C ASN A 68 -26.09 4.94 8.51
N MET A 69 -25.21 4.10 9.03
CA MET A 69 -23.77 4.16 8.75
C MET A 69 -23.42 3.50 7.41
N LEU A 70 -23.98 2.33 7.11
CA LEU A 70 -23.56 1.54 5.95
C LEU A 70 -24.52 1.63 4.76
N ARG A 71 -25.67 2.29 4.92
CA ARG A 71 -26.78 2.33 3.94
C ARG A 71 -27.31 0.95 3.55
N LEU A 72 -26.99 -0.07 4.35
CA LEU A 72 -27.38 -1.46 4.16
C LEU A 72 -27.89 -2.03 5.47
N ASN A 73 -28.91 -2.89 5.39
CA ASN A 73 -29.32 -3.67 6.54
C ASN A 73 -28.26 -4.71 6.90
N ARG A 74 -28.26 -5.12 8.17
CA ARG A 74 -27.26 -6.02 8.75
C ARG A 74 -27.14 -7.34 8.00
N ALA A 75 -28.27 -7.96 7.64
CA ALA A 75 -28.28 -9.23 6.92
C ALA A 75 -27.63 -9.12 5.53
N SER A 76 -27.94 -8.07 4.77
CA SER A 76 -27.34 -7.79 3.46
C SER A 76 -25.85 -7.53 3.57
N PHE A 77 -25.39 -6.80 4.61
CA PHE A 77 -23.98 -6.56 4.84
C PHE A 77 -23.19 -7.86 5.04
N PHE A 78 -23.67 -8.77 5.90
CA PHE A 78 -22.96 -10.03 6.14
C PHE A 78 -22.98 -10.95 4.91
N ARG A 79 -24.09 -10.97 4.15
CA ARG A 79 -24.13 -11.66 2.85
C ARG A 79 -23.10 -11.09 1.87
N PHE A 80 -22.96 -9.77 1.84
CA PHE A 80 -21.99 -9.10 0.98
C PHE A 80 -20.56 -9.44 1.40
N CYS A 81 -20.23 -9.36 2.69
CA CYS A 81 -18.91 -9.75 3.23
C CYS A 81 -18.58 -11.22 2.95
N LYS A 82 -19.56 -12.12 3.08
CA LYS A 82 -19.41 -13.53 2.73
C LYS A 82 -19.02 -13.71 1.26
N LEU A 83 -19.63 -12.97 0.34
CA LEU A 83 -19.28 -13.02 -1.08
C LEU A 83 -17.82 -12.61 -1.35
N PHE A 84 -17.30 -11.59 -0.65
CA PHE A 84 -15.89 -11.22 -0.79
C PHE A 84 -14.95 -12.28 -0.24
N ARG A 85 -15.31 -12.90 0.90
CA ARG A 85 -14.53 -13.97 1.52
C ARG A 85 -14.49 -15.21 0.64
N ASP A 86 -15.65 -15.67 0.19
CA ASP A 86 -15.80 -16.89 -0.61
C ASP A 86 -15.06 -16.78 -1.95
N ARG A 87 -14.96 -15.56 -2.50
CA ARG A 87 -14.25 -15.28 -3.75
C ARG A 87 -12.79 -14.85 -3.57
N GLY A 88 -12.29 -14.77 -2.34
CA GLY A 88 -10.92 -14.32 -2.06
C GLY A 88 -10.60 -12.90 -2.57
N LEU A 89 -11.61 -12.03 -2.69
CA LEU A 89 -11.48 -10.71 -3.33
C LEU A 89 -10.79 -9.66 -2.44
N LEU A 90 -10.68 -9.93 -1.14
CA LEU A 90 -10.06 -9.05 -0.16
C LEU A 90 -9.10 -9.85 0.71
N GLN A 91 -7.80 -9.63 0.51
CA GLN A 91 -6.74 -10.17 1.36
C GLN A 91 -5.74 -9.06 1.65
N VAL A 92 -5.97 -8.39 2.76
CA VAL A 92 -5.08 -7.37 3.35
C VAL A 92 -5.08 -7.64 4.86
N HIS A 93 -4.11 -7.14 5.62
CA HIS A 93 -3.83 -7.38 7.06
C HIS A 93 -5.00 -7.15 8.06
N LEU A 94 -6.25 -7.11 7.63
CA LEU A 94 -7.46 -6.86 8.39
C LEU A 94 -8.59 -7.76 7.90
N CYS A 95 -9.52 -8.14 8.79
CA CYS A 95 -10.73 -8.87 8.42
C CYS A 95 -11.56 -8.14 7.33
N VAL A 96 -12.31 -8.92 6.55
CA VAL A 96 -13.14 -8.43 5.43
C VAL A 96 -14.20 -7.42 5.90
N GLU A 97 -14.85 -7.69 7.03
CA GLU A 97 -15.97 -6.89 7.54
C GLU A 97 -15.56 -5.45 7.87
N PRO A 98 -14.50 -5.18 8.64
CA PRO A 98 -13.95 -3.84 8.80
C PRO A 98 -13.68 -3.10 7.49
N GLN A 99 -13.08 -3.78 6.50
CA GLN A 99 -12.69 -3.18 5.22
C GLN A 99 -13.93 -2.75 4.43
N VAL A 100 -14.88 -3.67 4.28
CA VAL A 100 -16.15 -3.43 3.58
C VAL A 100 -16.98 -2.37 4.31
N ALA A 101 -16.99 -2.38 5.64
CA ALA A 101 -17.74 -1.42 6.44
C ALA A 101 -17.22 0.02 6.27
N MET A 102 -15.90 0.23 6.31
CA MET A 102 -15.33 1.56 6.04
C MET A 102 -15.63 2.01 4.61
N PHE A 103 -15.46 1.11 3.63
CA PHE A 103 -15.73 1.42 2.23
C PHE A 103 -17.18 1.90 2.06
N LEU A 104 -18.15 1.11 2.53
CA LEU A 104 -19.58 1.43 2.45
C LEU A 104 -19.94 2.73 3.15
N ASN A 105 -19.37 2.98 4.34
CA ASN A 105 -19.58 4.24 5.05
C ASN A 105 -19.03 5.44 4.24
N THR A 106 -17.84 5.31 3.64
CA THR A 106 -17.28 6.38 2.81
C THR A 106 -18.09 6.63 1.55
N VAL A 107 -18.44 5.58 0.78
CA VAL A 107 -19.17 5.75 -0.48
C VAL A 107 -20.64 6.11 -0.27
N GLY A 108 -21.27 5.56 0.76
CA GLY A 108 -22.69 5.77 1.07
C GLY A 108 -23.00 7.15 1.66
N HIS A 109 -21.99 7.84 2.19
CA HIS A 109 -22.14 9.21 2.69
C HIS A 109 -21.56 10.29 1.78
N ASN A 110 -20.98 9.90 0.64
CA ASN A 110 -20.60 10.86 -0.38
C ASN A 110 -21.85 11.53 -0.97
N VAL A 111 -21.89 12.87 -0.94
CA VAL A 111 -23.04 13.66 -1.42
C VAL A 111 -23.36 13.36 -2.89
N ARG A 112 -22.35 13.06 -3.71
CA ARG A 112 -22.54 12.72 -5.14
C ARG A 112 -23.28 11.40 -5.37
N ASN A 113 -23.25 10.51 -4.37
CA ASN A 113 -23.90 9.21 -4.42
C ASN A 113 -25.28 9.22 -3.75
N ARG A 114 -25.71 10.36 -3.19
CA ARG A 114 -27.08 10.52 -2.72
C ARG A 114 -27.96 10.77 -3.93
N LEU A 115 -28.77 9.78 -4.30
CA LEU A 115 -29.92 10.01 -5.16
C LEU A 115 -30.89 10.88 -4.33
N THR A 116 -30.92 12.18 -4.63
CA THR A 116 -32.00 13.09 -4.22
C THR A 116 -33.31 12.71 -4.86
#